data_AF-A0A168AS85-F1
#
_entry.id   AF-A0A168AS85-F1
#
_cell.length_a   1.000
_cell.length_b   1.000
_cell.length_c   1.000
_cell.angle_alpha   90.00
_cell.angle_beta   90.00
_cell.angle_gamma   90.00
#
_symmetry.space_group_name_H-M   'P 1'
#
loop_
_entity.id
_entity.type
_entity.pdbx_description
1 polymer ?
#
loop_
_entity_poly.entity_id
_entity_poly.type
_entity_poly.pdbx_seq_one_letter_code
_entity_poly.pdbx_strand_id
1 'polypeptide(L)'
;MSSFRLTKALVHKAFSHLAETKNAQVRGRFLSEKLQEPIKFTVTRVVVDAERDVDGWWCAVETRGEATRATGEPYNNEYAWLMRWNDEGKVDEIRAYFDTMLSEEVLRGPDF
;
A
#
# COMPACT_ATOMS: atom_id res chain seq x y z
N MET A 1 6.91 14.83 -38.83
CA MET A 1 6.59 14.18 -37.53
C MET A 1 5.11 14.31 -37.30
N SER A 2 4.40 13.21 -37.05
CA SER A 2 2.99 13.23 -36.68
C SER A 2 2.84 13.87 -35.30
N SER A 3 2.04 14.92 -35.18
CA SER A 3 1.65 15.47 -33.89
C SER A 3 0.55 14.60 -33.28
N PHE A 4 0.56 14.46 -31.96
CA PHE A 4 -0.56 13.90 -31.22
C PHE A 4 -1.05 14.92 -30.20
N ARG A 5 -2.35 14.87 -29.90
CA ARG A 5 -2.96 15.71 -28.86
C ARG A 5 -3.13 14.87 -27.61
N LEU A 6 -2.39 15.21 -26.56
CA LEU A 6 -2.59 14.59 -25.25
C LEU A 6 -3.93 15.07 -24.68
N THR A 7 -4.93 14.19 -24.64
CA THR A 7 -6.26 14.49 -24.10
C THR A 7 -6.40 13.94 -22.69
N LYS A 8 -7.31 14.51 -21.88
CA LYS A 8 -7.63 13.99 -20.55
C LYS A 8 -8.03 12.51 -20.58
N ALA A 9 -8.76 12.08 -21.61
CA ALA A 9 -9.15 10.69 -21.79
C ALA A 9 -7.94 9.76 -22.01
N LEU A 10 -6.94 10.19 -22.77
CA LEU A 10 -5.70 9.42 -22.98
C LEU A 10 -4.89 9.30 -21.69
N VAL A 11 -4.80 10.37 -20.90
CA VAL A 11 -4.16 10.35 -19.57
C VAL A 11 -4.89 9.38 -18.64
N HIS A 12 -6.21 9.49 -18.50
CA HIS A 12 -6.99 8.59 -17.66
C HIS A 12 -6.87 7.13 -18.09
N LYS A 13 -6.86 6.86 -19.40
CA LYS A 13 -6.67 5.50 -19.92
C LYS A 13 -5.29 4.95 -19.59
N ALA A 14 -4.23 5.75 -19.77
CA ALA A 14 -2.86 5.35 -19.46
C ALA A 14 -2.70 5.00 -17.98
N PHE A 15 -3.30 5.79 -17.08
CA PHE A 15 -3.21 5.58 -15.62
C PHE A 15 -4.35 4.77 -15.02
N SER A 16 -5.25 4.19 -15.83
CA SER A 16 -6.43 3.48 -15.34
C SER A 16 -6.11 2.27 -14.46
N HIS A 17 -4.95 1.65 -14.68
CA HIS A 17 -4.45 0.55 -13.84
C HIS A 17 -3.93 1.01 -12.47
N LEU A 18 -3.71 2.32 -12.28
CA LEU A 18 -3.38 2.94 -10.99
C LEU A 18 -4.63 3.50 -10.28
N ALA A 19 -5.81 3.37 -10.88
CA ALA A 19 -7.03 3.89 -10.28
C ALA A 19 -7.38 3.11 -9.01
N GLU A 20 -7.71 3.84 -7.95
CA GLU A 20 -8.22 3.26 -6.72
C GLU A 20 -9.46 2.39 -7.01
N THR A 21 -9.47 1.16 -6.51
CA THR A 21 -10.63 0.27 -6.60
C THR A 21 -11.38 0.21 -5.28
N LYS A 22 -12.68 0.51 -5.32
CA LYS A 22 -13.59 0.32 -4.18
C LYS A 22 -14.13 -1.12 -4.08
N ASN A 23 -13.76 -1.99 -5.01
CA ASN A 23 -14.21 -3.38 -5.03
C ASN A 23 -13.44 -4.21 -3.98
N ALA A 24 -14.14 -4.63 -2.91
CA ALA A 24 -13.54 -5.36 -1.79
C ALA A 24 -12.98 -6.73 -2.21
N GLN A 25 -13.61 -7.42 -3.15
CA GLN A 25 -13.15 -8.72 -3.64
C GLN A 25 -11.82 -8.59 -4.39
N VAL A 26 -11.66 -7.55 -5.22
CA VAL A 26 -10.40 -7.27 -5.92
C VAL A 26 -9.31 -6.88 -4.92
N ARG A 27 -9.62 -6.04 -3.93
CA ARG A 27 -8.66 -5.66 -2.87
C ARG A 27 -8.19 -6.88 -2.07
N GLY A 28 -9.10 -7.80 -1.74
CA GLY A 28 -8.78 -9.02 -1.00
C GLY A 28 -7.83 -9.97 -1.76
N ARG A 29 -7.73 -9.85 -3.08
CA ARG A 29 -6.86 -10.66 -3.96
C ARG A 29 -5.50 -10.05 -4.24
N PHE A 30 -5.28 -8.78 -3.88
CA PHE A 30 -4.13 -7.98 -4.32
C PHE A 30 -2.80 -8.72 -4.21
N LEU A 31 -2.35 -9.05 -3.00
CA LEU A 31 -1.13 -9.86 -2.80
C LEU A 31 -1.41 -11.31 -2.41
N SER A 32 -2.63 -11.65 -2.01
CA SER A 32 -2.95 -12.96 -1.47
C SER A 32 -2.80 -14.10 -2.48
N GLU A 33 -3.01 -13.83 -3.78
CA GLU A 33 -2.76 -14.83 -4.84
C GLU A 33 -1.29 -14.89 -5.27
N LYS A 34 -0.47 -13.93 -4.83
CA LYS A 34 0.94 -13.77 -5.23
C LYS A 34 1.95 -14.14 -4.15
N LEU A 35 1.49 -14.37 -2.92
CA LEU A 35 2.32 -14.75 -1.78
C LEU A 35 1.92 -16.15 -1.29
N GLN A 36 2.89 -16.91 -0.78
CA GLN A 36 2.65 -18.26 -0.23
C GLN A 36 1.98 -18.21 1.16
N GLU A 37 2.23 -17.13 1.89
CA GLU A 37 1.80 -16.93 3.27
C GLU A 37 1.49 -15.45 3.54
N PRO A 38 0.70 -15.13 4.59
CA PRO A 38 0.48 -13.74 4.99
C PRO A 38 1.78 -13.01 5.32
N ILE A 39 1.82 -11.72 5.03
CA ILE A 39 2.97 -10.87 5.36
C ILE A 39 3.14 -10.80 6.88
N LYS A 40 4.35 -11.13 7.36
CA LYS A 40 4.76 -10.91 8.73
C LYS A 40 5.25 -9.47 8.86
N PHE A 41 4.55 -8.67 9.65
CA PHE A 41 4.95 -7.30 9.95
C PHE A 41 5.73 -7.22 11.26
N THR A 42 6.87 -6.51 11.23
CA THR A 42 7.66 -6.15 12.41
C THR A 42 7.68 -4.64 12.53
N VAL A 43 7.19 -4.09 13.65
CA VAL A 43 7.28 -2.65 13.94
C VAL A 43 8.72 -2.30 14.27
N THR A 44 9.27 -1.29 13.59
CA THR A 44 10.65 -0.84 13.77
C THR A 44 10.73 0.49 14.53
N ARG A 45 9.74 1.36 14.34
CA ARG A 45 9.66 2.66 15.03
C ARG A 45 8.21 3.11 15.17
N VAL A 46 7.93 3.81 16.27
CA VAL A 46 6.67 4.52 16.49
C VAL A 46 6.98 5.96 16.88
N VAL A 47 6.36 6.91 16.18
CA VAL A 47 6.37 8.33 16.50
C VAL A 47 4.92 8.74 16.76
N VAL A 48 4.64 9.28 17.93
CA VAL A 48 3.29 9.69 18.33
C VAL A 48 3.27 11.22 18.42
N ASP A 49 2.18 11.83 18.01
CA ASP A 49 1.99 13.27 18.25
C ASP A 49 2.00 13.56 19.75
N ALA A 50 2.61 14.67 20.12
CA ALA A 50 2.72 15.08 21.52
C ALA A 50 1.37 15.50 22.11
N GLU A 51 0.46 15.99 21.27
CA GLU A 51 -0.85 16.50 21.63
C GLU A 51 -1.92 15.97 20.68
N ARG A 52 -3.18 16.01 21.11
CA ARG A 52 -4.33 15.60 20.30
C ARG A 52 -4.62 16.64 19.24
N ASP A 53 -4.86 16.22 18.00
CA ASP A 53 -5.37 17.10 16.95
C ASP A 53 -6.91 17.22 17.06
N VAL A 54 -7.52 18.06 16.21
CA VAL A 54 -8.96 18.29 16.16
C VAL A 54 -9.76 16.99 15.93
N ASP A 55 -9.20 16.07 15.14
CA ASP A 55 -9.86 14.84 14.70
C ASP A 55 -9.41 13.57 15.43
N GLY A 56 -8.37 13.63 16.26
CA GLY A 56 -7.95 12.52 17.11
C GLY A 56 -6.48 12.51 17.47
N TRP A 57 -6.00 11.36 17.94
CA TRP A 57 -4.58 11.13 18.22
C TRP A 57 -3.92 10.45 17.03
N TRP A 58 -2.79 10.96 16.57
CA TRP A 58 -2.08 10.40 15.43
C TRP A 58 -0.75 9.77 15.85
N CYS A 59 -0.37 8.73 15.13
CA CYS A 59 0.99 8.20 15.16
C CYS A 59 1.45 7.77 13.76
N ALA A 60 2.75 7.89 13.54
CA ALA A 60 3.45 7.27 12.42
C ALA A 60 4.17 6.00 12.91
N VAL A 61 3.96 4.90 12.20
CA VAL A 61 4.56 3.60 12.50
C VAL A 61 5.39 3.15 11.30
N GLU A 62 6.69 2.99 11.49
CA GLU A 62 7.54 2.30 10.51
C GLU A 62 7.45 0.79 10.75
N THR A 63 7.27 0.03 9.68
CA THR A 63 7.23 -1.44 9.74
C THR A 63 8.01 -2.06 8.60
N ARG A 64 8.60 -3.22 8.87
CA ARG A 64 9.12 -4.14 7.85
C ARG A 64 8.13 -5.26 7.65
N GLY A 65 7.72 -5.51 6.40
CA GLY A 65 6.90 -6.64 6.01
C GLY A 65 7.73 -7.68 5.25
N GLU A 66 7.65 -8.93 5.68
CA GLU A 66 8.37 -10.05 5.09
C GLU A 66 7.38 -11.15 4.69
N ALA A 67 7.52 -11.67 3.48
CA ALA A 67 6.77 -12.82 2.97
C ALA A 67 7.56 -13.54 1.86
N THR A 68 7.04 -14.67 1.42
CA THR A 68 7.57 -15.41 0.25
C THR A 68 6.59 -15.30 -0.91
N ARG A 69 7.06 -14.92 -2.10
CA ARG A 69 6.26 -14.89 -3.33
C ARG A 69 5.84 -16.31 -3.71
N ALA A 70 4.74 -16.46 -4.44
CA ALA A 70 4.29 -17.75 -4.97
C ALA A 70 5.36 -18.44 -5.85
N THR A 71 6.21 -17.64 -6.49
CA THR A 71 7.36 -18.05 -7.32
C THR A 71 8.61 -18.43 -6.52
N GLY A 72 8.63 -18.17 -5.20
CA GLY A 72 9.69 -18.58 -4.27
C GLY A 72 10.67 -17.48 -3.85
N GLU A 73 10.71 -16.35 -4.55
CA GLU A 73 11.56 -15.21 -4.17
C GLU A 73 10.99 -14.45 -2.96
N PRO A 74 11.83 -13.73 -2.19
CA PRO A 74 11.34 -12.92 -1.09
C PRO A 74 10.48 -11.73 -1.56
N TYR A 75 9.50 -11.39 -0.73
CA TYR A 75 8.77 -10.12 -0.76
C TYR A 75 9.05 -9.39 0.54
N ASN A 76 10.08 -8.55 0.53
CA ASN A 76 10.52 -7.76 1.67
C ASN A 76 10.24 -6.29 1.37
N ASN A 77 9.19 -5.74 1.99
CA ASN A 77 8.75 -4.36 1.77
C ASN A 77 8.84 -3.57 3.09
N GLU A 78 9.02 -2.25 2.99
CA GLU A 78 9.03 -1.34 4.13
C GLU A 78 7.85 -0.38 4.03
N TYR A 79 7.19 -0.15 5.16
CA TYR A 79 5.95 0.63 5.21
C TYR A 79 6.08 1.74 6.25
N ALA A 80 5.48 2.88 5.95
CA ALA A 80 5.10 3.89 6.92
C ALA A 80 3.57 3.93 7.01
N TRP A 81 3.02 3.66 8.19
CA TRP A 81 1.60 3.77 8.47
C TRP A 81 1.34 5.05 9.26
N LEU A 82 0.44 5.88 8.76
CA LEU A 82 -0.10 7.01 9.49
C LEU A 82 -1.48 6.60 10.03
N MET A 83 -1.60 6.54 11.35
CA MET A 83 -2.73 5.91 12.04
C MET A 83 -3.41 6.92 12.95
N ARG A 84 -4.74 7.02 12.86
CA ARG A 84 -5.56 7.79 13.79
C ARG A 84 -6.18 6.86 14.82
N TRP A 85 -6.16 7.31 16.06
CA TRP A 85 -6.72 6.63 17.21
C TRP A 85 -7.87 7.46 17.79
N ASN A 86 -8.99 6.80 18.04
CA ASN A 86 -10.16 7.40 18.66
C ASN A 86 -10.03 7.47 20.19
N ASP A 87 -11.00 8.10 20.84
CA ASP A 87 -10.98 8.29 22.30
C ASP A 87 -11.17 6.97 23.09
N GLU A 88 -11.56 5.86 22.44
CA GLU A 88 -11.57 4.52 23.05
C GLU A 88 -10.20 3.81 22.97
N GLY A 89 -9.19 4.46 22.39
CA GLY A 89 -7.88 3.86 22.18
C GLY A 89 -7.88 2.79 21.09
N LYS A 90 -8.75 2.92 20.08
CA LYS A 90 -8.77 2.04 18.90
C LYS A 90 -8.33 2.81 17.66
N VAL A 91 -7.65 2.11 16.76
CA VAL A 91 -7.37 2.61 15.41
C VAL A 91 -8.66 2.64 14.62
N ASP A 92 -9.05 3.82 14.14
CA ASP A 92 -10.22 4.00 13.28
C ASP A 92 -9.85 4.49 11.87
N GLU A 93 -8.58 4.83 11.64
CA GLU A 93 -8.04 5.16 10.32
C GLU A 93 -6.59 4.72 10.17
N ILE A 94 -6.24 4.20 8.99
CA ILE A 94 -4.86 3.89 8.60
C ILE A 94 -4.63 4.35 7.16
N ARG A 95 -3.55 5.08 6.94
CA ARG A 95 -2.96 5.33 5.62
C ARG A 95 -1.61 4.65 5.55
N ALA A 96 -1.42 3.77 4.57
CA ALA A 96 -0.17 3.04 4.36
C ALA A 96 0.59 3.59 3.15
N TYR A 97 1.86 3.93 3.38
CA TYR A 97 2.85 4.27 2.36
C TYR A 97 3.90 3.17 2.34
N PHE A 98 4.33 2.71 1.17
CA PHE A 98 5.28 1.61 1.03
C PHE A 98 5.90 1.59 -0.36
N ASP A 99 6.85 0.69 -0.60
CA ASP A 99 7.42 0.48 -1.93
C ASP A 99 6.36 -0.14 -2.87
N THR A 100 5.71 0.75 -3.63
CA THR A 100 4.70 0.38 -4.61
C THR A 100 5.30 -0.23 -5.86
N MET A 101 6.56 0.07 -6.20
CA MET A 101 7.25 -0.52 -7.34
C MET A 101 7.52 -2.00 -7.08
N LEU A 102 8.02 -2.35 -5.89
CA LEU A 102 8.20 -3.74 -5.48
C LEU A 102 6.88 -4.51 -5.52
N SER A 103 5.78 -3.89 -5.09
CA SER A 103 4.45 -4.51 -5.16
C SER A 103 4.00 -4.70 -6.61
N GLU A 104 4.25 -3.72 -7.47
CA GLU A 104 3.93 -3.79 -8.89
C GLU A 104 4.69 -4.91 -9.61
N GLU A 105 5.98 -5.09 -9.34
CA GLU A 105 6.79 -6.21 -9.85
C GLU A 105 6.17 -7.57 -9.47
N VAL A 106 5.76 -7.74 -8.21
CA VAL A 106 5.12 -8.98 -7.73
C VAL A 106 3.78 -9.22 -8.43
N LEU A 107 2.98 -8.18 -8.62
CA LEU A 107 1.67 -8.29 -9.24
C LEU A 107 1.76 -8.64 -10.72
N ARG A 108 2.70 -8.02 -11.43
CA ARG A 108 2.92 -8.21 -12.88
C ARG A 108 3.60 -9.54 -13.19
N GLY A 109 4.47 -10.03 -12.29
CA GLY A 109 5.21 -11.27 -12.48
C GLY A 109 6.49 -11.10 -13.32
N PRO A 110 7.21 -12.21 -13.60
CA PRO A 110 8.58 -12.19 -14.12
C PRO A 110 8.77 -11.73 -15.57
N ASP A 111 7.67 -11.52 -16.32
CA ASP A 111 7.72 -11.14 -17.75
C ASP A 111 7.67 -9.62 -17.98
N PHE A 112 7.97 -8.80 -16.96
CA PHE A 112 7.96 -7.34 -17.02
C PHE A 112 9.36 -6.74 -17.10
#